data_AF-A0A1R1LLB7-F1
#
_entry.id   AF-A0A1R1LLB7-F1
#
_cell.length_a   1.000
_cell.length_b   1.000
_cell.length_c   1.000
_cell.angle_alpha   90.00
_cell.angle_beta   90.00
_cell.angle_gamma   90.00
#
_symmetry.space_group_name_H-M   'P 1'
#
loop_
_entity.id
_entity.type
_entity.pdbx_description
1 polymer ?
#
loop_
_entity_poly.entity_id
_entity_poly.type
_entity_poly.pdbx_seq_one_letter_code
_entity_poly.pdbx_strand_id
1 'polypeptide(L)' 'MALINPAAGSTSFGRARRRKSVDPATTRKVSERTTITHREAVAAARANVAASRVLGVTTDPRVAALAKEPLTD' A
#
# COMPACT_ATOMS: atom_id res chain seq x y z
N MET A 1 51.12 4.45 -6.88
CA MET A 1 51.54 3.37 -5.96
C MET A 1 50.98 3.67 -4.58
N ALA A 2 50.20 2.75 -4.01
CA ALA A 2 49.80 2.77 -2.61
C ALA A 2 49.64 1.31 -2.15
N LEU A 3 50.12 1.06 -0.94
CA LEU A 3 50.59 -0.22 -0.38
C LEU A 3 49.43 -1.15 0.00
N ILE A 4 49.53 -2.43 -0.39
CA ILE A 4 48.64 -3.50 0.08
C ILE A 4 49.09 -3.90 1.49
N ASN A 5 48.26 -3.65 2.50
CA ASN A 5 48.52 -4.11 3.87
C ASN A 5 48.23 -5.63 3.97
N PRO A 6 49.19 -6.48 4.38
CA PRO A 6 49.07 -7.94 4.35
C PRO A 6 48.53 -8.50 5.68
N ALA A 7 47.51 -7.89 6.26
CA ALA A 7 47.02 -8.22 7.60
C ALA A 7 45.49 -8.38 7.63
N ALA A 8 45.00 -9.47 7.02
CA ALA A 8 43.72 -10.11 7.30
C ALA A 8 43.68 -11.40 6.45
N GLY A 9 44.30 -12.50 6.88
CA GLY A 9 43.72 -13.33 7.94
C GLY A 9 42.60 -14.19 7.36
N SER A 10 42.96 -15.39 6.89
CA SER A 10 42.09 -16.56 6.69
C SER A 10 40.75 -16.34 5.97
N THR A 11 40.77 -16.44 4.64
CA THR A 11 39.58 -16.75 3.84
C THR A 11 39.11 -18.17 4.11
N SER A 12 38.00 -18.32 4.82
CA SER A 12 37.06 -19.46 4.75
C SER A 12 36.30 -19.48 6.07
N PHE A 13 35.07 -18.99 6.08
CA PHE A 13 33.94 -19.63 6.77
C PHE A 13 32.68 -18.85 6.42
N GLY A 14 31.96 -19.36 5.43
CA GLY A 14 30.53 -19.54 5.57
C GLY A 14 29.63 -18.31 5.72
N ARG A 15 29.84 -17.21 4.99
CA ARG A 15 28.74 -16.27 4.75
C ARG A 15 28.00 -16.63 3.47
N ALA A 16 27.28 -17.76 3.54
CA ALA A 16 26.15 -18.04 2.68
C ALA A 16 25.13 -16.90 2.88
N ARG A 17 25.35 -15.79 2.18
CA ARG A 17 24.36 -14.74 2.02
C ARG A 17 23.21 -15.37 1.25
N ARG A 18 22.23 -15.89 2.01
CA ARG A 18 20.88 -16.16 1.50
C ARG A 18 20.46 -14.90 0.76
N ARG A 19 20.58 -14.92 -0.57
CA ARG A 19 19.81 -14.02 -1.40
C ARG A 19 18.37 -14.41 -1.14
N LYS A 20 17.72 -13.75 -0.18
CA LYS A 20 16.26 -13.65 -0.23
C LYS A 20 16.00 -12.96 -1.56
N SER A 21 15.62 -13.75 -2.57
CA SER A 21 14.99 -13.25 -3.77
C SER A 21 13.75 -12.50 -3.28
N VAL A 22 13.90 -11.20 -3.05
CA VAL A 22 12.76 -10.31 -2.84
C VAL A 22 12.10 -10.27 -4.20
N ASP A 23 11.08 -11.11 -4.33
CA ASP A 23 10.27 -11.24 -5.51
C ASP A 23 9.75 -9.84 -5.91
N PRO A 24 10.14 -9.27 -7.06
CA PRO A 24 9.74 -7.92 -7.46
C PRO A 24 8.21 -7.82 -7.66
N ALA A 25 7.51 -8.95 -7.72
CA ALA A 25 6.05 -8.99 -7.69
C ALA A 25 5.45 -8.52 -6.36
N THR A 26 6.15 -8.73 -5.24
CA THR A 26 5.67 -8.34 -3.90
C THR A 26 5.95 -6.88 -3.54
N THR A 27 6.89 -6.23 -4.24
CA THR A 27 7.18 -4.79 -4.13
C THR A 27 6.32 -3.91 -5.03
N ARG A 28 5.46 -4.49 -5.88
CA ARG A 28 4.34 -3.79 -6.56
C ARG A 28 3.16 -3.52 -5.62
N LYS A 29 3.41 -3.17 -4.36
CA LYS A 29 2.34 -2.86 -3.40
C LYS A 29 2.67 -1.51 -2.80
N VAL A 30 1.71 -0.58 -2.92
CA VAL A 30 1.65 0.79 -2.36
C VAL A 30 1.74 1.91 -3.40
N SER A 31 2.56 1.83 -4.45
CA SER A 31 2.72 2.97 -5.37
C SER A 31 1.60 3.15 -6.40
N GLU A 32 0.78 2.13 -6.65
CA GLU A 32 -0.44 2.24 -7.47
C GLU A 32 -1.68 2.57 -6.62
N ARG A 33 -1.52 3.38 -5.55
CA ARG A 33 -2.68 4.00 -4.91
C ARG A 33 -3.23 5.05 -5.86
N THR A 34 -4.16 4.64 -6.72
CA THR A 34 -5.01 5.55 -7.47
C THR A 34 -5.55 6.58 -6.49
N THR A 35 -5.11 7.83 -6.63
CA THR A 35 -5.55 8.91 -5.74
C THR A 35 -6.97 9.25 -6.16
N ILE A 36 -7.94 8.64 -5.47
CA ILE A 36 -9.35 8.94 -5.67
C ILE A 36 -9.57 10.37 -5.19
N THR A 37 -10.15 11.21 -6.04
CA THR A 37 -10.47 12.58 -5.66
C THR A 37 -11.54 12.58 -4.58
N HIS A 38 -11.58 13.63 -3.76
CA HIS A 38 -12.59 13.75 -2.70
C HIS A 38 -14.03 13.61 -3.24
N ARG A 39 -14.29 14.23 -4.39
CA ARG A 39 -15.57 14.15 -5.09
C ARG A 39 -15.96 12.72 -5.45
N GLU A 40 -15.03 11.95 -5.99
CA GLU A 40 -15.26 10.54 -6.34
C GLU A 40 -15.49 9.68 -5.08
N ALA A 41 -14.77 9.95 -4.00
CA ALA A 41 -14.95 9.25 -2.73
C ALA A 41 -16.35 9.49 -2.13
N VAL A 42 -16.84 10.74 -2.16
CA VAL A 42 -18.19 11.09 -1.69
C VAL A 42 -19.26 10.47 -2.60
N ALA A 43 -19.08 10.49 -3.92
CA ALA A 43 -20.00 9.87 -4.86
C ALA A 43 -20.10 8.35 -4.63
N ALA A 44 -18.96 7.67 -4.46
CA ALA A 44 -18.91 6.25 -4.15
C ALA A 44 -19.56 5.93 -2.79
N ALA A 45 -19.34 6.77 -1.78
CA ALA A 45 -19.98 6.62 -0.48
C ALA A 45 -21.51 6.70 -0.56
N ARG A 46 -22.05 7.66 -1.32
CA ARG A 46 -23.50 7.79 -1.56
C ARG A 46 -24.09 6.56 -2.26
N ALA A 47 -23.39 6.05 -3.28
CA ALA A 47 -23.80 4.84 -3.98
C ALA A 47 -23.82 3.63 -3.04
N ASN A 48 -22.81 3.46 -2.19
CA ASN A 48 -22.75 2.38 -1.21
C ASN A 48 -23.88 2.46 -0.18
N VAL A 49 -24.18 3.65 0.36
CA VAL A 49 -25.32 3.84 1.28
C VAL A 49 -26.64 3.48 0.60
N ALA A 50 -26.83 3.87 -0.66
CA ALA A 50 -28.03 3.53 -1.42
C ALA A 50 -28.13 2.01 -1.65
N ALA A 51 -27.03 1.35 -2.03
CA ALA A 51 -26.98 -0.09 -2.24
C ALA A 51 -27.25 -0.87 -0.93
N SER A 52 -26.67 -0.45 0.19
CA SER A 52 -26.93 -1.04 1.51
C SER A 52 -28.41 -0.98 1.89
N ARG A 53 -29.11 0.13 1.58
CA ARG A 53 -30.56 0.25 1.82
C ARG A 53 -31.37 -0.75 1.00
N VAL A 54 -31.02 -0.94 -0.27
CA VAL A 54 -31.69 -1.90 -1.17
C VAL A 54 -31.48 -3.34 -0.70
N LEU A 55 -30.25 -3.65 -0.25
CA LEU A 55 -29.89 -4.99 0.23
C LEU A 55 -30.30 -5.25 1.69
N GLY A 56 -30.81 -4.24 2.42
CA GLY A 56 -31.16 -4.36 3.83
C GLY A 56 -29.96 -4.53 4.77
N VAL A 57 -28.75 -4.15 4.33
CA VAL A 57 -27.50 -4.30 5.10
C VAL A 57 -27.16 -2.98 5.79
N THR A 58 -26.58 -3.05 6.99
CA THR A 58 -26.10 -1.86 7.68
C THR A 58 -24.84 -1.30 7.01
N THR A 59 -24.86 -0.02 6.66
CA THR A 59 -23.67 0.67 6.12
C THR A 59 -22.72 1.07 7.26
N ASP A 60 -21.42 1.03 7.00
CA ASP A 60 -20.41 1.56 7.92
C ASP A 60 -20.69 3.05 8.24
N PRO A 61 -20.71 3.46 9.53
CA PRO A 61 -20.98 4.83 9.94
C PRO A 61 -20.01 5.86 9.33
N ARG A 62 -18.76 5.49 9.02
CA ARG A 62 -17.79 6.38 8.38
C ARG A 62 -18.15 6.67 6.93
N VAL A 63 -18.62 5.64 6.21
CA VAL A 63 -19.12 5.78 4.83
C VAL A 63 -20.42 6.59 4.82
N ALA A 64 -21.30 6.37 5.81
CA ALA A 64 -22.51 7.15 5.97
C ALA A 64 -22.26 8.62 6.33
N ALA A 65 -21.20 8.93 7.08
CA ALA A 65 -20.76 10.29 7.35
C ALA A 65 -20.21 10.95 6.09
N LEU A 66 -19.30 10.29 5.38
CA LEU A 66 -18.71 10.77 4.13
C LEU A 66 -19.78 11.06 3.06
N ALA A 67 -20.84 10.24 2.98
CA ALA A 67 -21.92 10.45 2.04
C ALA A 67 -22.72 11.76 2.27
N LYS A 68 -22.70 12.30 3.50
CA LYS A 68 -23.38 13.56 3.86
C LYS A 68 -22.56 14.80 3.53
N GLU A 69 -21.28 14.63 3.19
CA GLU A 69 -20.43 15.76 2.85
C GLU A 69 -20.89 16.43 1.54
N PRO A 70 -20.75 17.77 1.44
CA PRO A 70 -21.13 18.50 0.25
C PRO A 70 -20.20 18.13 -0.91
N LEU A 71 -20.78 17.80 -2.07
CA LEU A 71 -20.06 17.73 -3.33
C LEU A 71 -19.91 19.15 -3.85
N THR A 72 -18.98 19.92 -3.30
CA THR A 72 -18.56 21.19 -3.91
C THR A 72 -17.62 20.88 -5.07
N ASP A 73 -17.94 21.43 -6.24
CA ASP A 73 -17.14 21.39 -7.46
C ASP A 73 -15.80 22.12 -7.32
#